data_AF-A0A2I0FPU5-F1
#
_entry.id   AF-A0A2I0FPU5-F1
#
_cell.length_a   1.000
_cell.length_b   1.000
_cell.length_c   1.000
_cell.angle_alpha   90.00
_cell.angle_beta   90.00
_cell.angle_gamma   90.00
#
_symmetry.space_group_name_H-M   'P 1'
#
loop_
_entity.id
_entity.type
_entity.pdbx_description
1 polymer ?
#
loop_
_entity_poly.entity_id
_entity_poly.type
_entity_poly.pdbx_seq_one_letter_code
_entity_poly.pdbx_strand_id
1 'polypeptide(L)'
;MGKLAVILGVILLLAGCNPFDSSNYQGLVVSVDETSFMLCPCEGNPEAEYPIYEIFVGNDTEIVGVRTEFMEIEQGDEVRVWVKDEEAAELVGERISVESMGE
;
A
#
# COMPACT_ATOMS: atom_id res chain seq x y z
N MET A 1 34.10 -4.77 30.41
CA MET A 1 33.70 -5.29 29.09
C MET A 1 32.18 -5.17 28.93
N GLY A 2 31.62 -3.96 28.86
CA GLY A 2 30.17 -3.80 29.01
C GLY A 2 29.59 -2.49 28.49
N LYS A 3 30.11 -1.96 27.39
CA LYS A 3 29.58 -0.72 26.78
C LYS A 3 29.43 -0.76 25.25
N LEU A 4 29.71 -1.89 24.60
CA LEU A 4 29.65 -1.98 23.13
C LEU A 4 28.33 -2.52 22.57
N ALA A 5 27.48 -3.13 23.41
CA ALA A 5 26.25 -3.80 22.95
C ALA A 5 25.05 -2.85 22.78
N VAL A 6 25.12 -1.60 23.28
CA VAL A 6 23.95 -0.71 23.31
C VAL A 6 23.81 0.12 22.03
N ILE A 7 24.88 0.27 21.24
CA ILE A 7 24.89 1.17 20.07
C ILE A 7 24.34 0.49 18.81
N LEU A 8 24.35 -0.84 18.73
CA LEU A 8 23.85 -1.58 17.56
C LEU A 8 22.32 -1.78 17.55
N GLY A 9 21.64 -1.52 18.67
CA GLY A 9 20.19 -1.72 18.80
C GLY A 9 19.31 -0.52 18.41
N VAL A 10 19.91 0.66 18.23
CA VAL A 10 19.16 1.94 18.07
C VAL A 10 19.02 2.39 16.60
N ILE A 11 19.60 1.65 15.63
CA ILE A 11 19.51 2.00 14.21
C ILE A 11 18.24 1.41 13.54
N LEU A 12 17.54 0.48 14.21
CA LEU A 12 16.36 -0.21 13.66
C LEU A 12 15.02 0.52 13.86
N LEU A 13 15.01 1.67 14.55
CA LEU A 13 13.76 2.39 14.90
C LEU A 13 13.42 3.54 13.94
N LEU A 14 14.20 3.77 12.88
CA LEU A 14 13.97 4.85 11.92
C LEU A 14 13.55 4.37 10.52
N ALA A 15 13.37 3.06 10.32
CA ALA A 15 12.86 2.52 9.06
C ALA A 15 11.33 2.60 9.04
N GLY A 16 10.80 3.83 8.98
CA GLY A 16 9.42 4.09 8.56
C GLY A 16 9.15 3.71 7.10
N CYS A 17 10.15 3.22 6.37
CA CYS A 17 9.97 2.52 5.10
C CYS A 17 10.77 1.22 5.17
N ASN A 18 10.07 0.10 5.01
CA ASN A 18 10.69 -1.21 4.90
C ASN A 18 11.45 -1.26 3.55
N PRO A 19 12.79 -1.41 3.50
CA PRO A 19 13.56 -1.37 2.25
C PRO A 19 13.29 -2.55 1.31
N PHE A 20 12.36 -3.43 1.69
CA PHE A 20 11.88 -4.56 0.89
C PHE A 20 10.47 -4.33 0.34
N ASP A 21 9.87 -3.15 0.61
CA ASP A 21 8.60 -2.80 0.00
C ASP A 21 8.84 -2.32 -1.43
N SER A 22 8.43 -3.15 -2.38
CA SER A 22 8.56 -2.93 -3.82
C SER A 22 7.22 -2.55 -4.45
N SER A 23 6.22 -2.21 -3.64
CA SER A 23 4.94 -1.74 -4.16
C SER A 23 5.11 -0.37 -4.81
N ASN A 24 4.37 -0.13 -5.89
CA ASN A 24 4.39 1.15 -6.58
C ASN A 24 3.58 2.19 -5.79
N TYR A 25 2.50 1.74 -5.15
CA TYR A 25 1.61 2.58 -4.36
C TYR A 25 1.24 1.90 -3.03
N GLN A 26 1.13 2.70 -1.97
CA GLN A 26 0.58 2.29 -0.68
C GLN A 26 -0.38 3.38 -0.18
N GLY A 27 -1.55 2.98 0.31
CA GLY A 27 -2.53 3.95 0.81
C GLY A 27 -3.83 3.34 1.29
N LEU A 28 -4.79 4.21 1.57
CA LEU A 28 -6.14 3.85 1.96
C LEU A 28 -7.07 3.85 0.76
N VAL A 29 -7.93 2.85 0.70
CA VAL A 29 -9.06 2.83 -0.23
C VAL A 29 -10.08 3.88 0.22
N VAL A 30 -10.34 4.88 -0.62
CA VAL A 30 -11.30 5.95 -0.32
C VAL A 30 -12.62 5.78 -1.06
N SER A 31 -12.67 4.98 -2.12
CA SER A 31 -13.88 4.58 -2.81
C SER A 31 -13.65 3.30 -3.60
N VAL A 32 -14.71 2.52 -3.80
CA VAL A 32 -14.68 1.27 -4.57
C VAL A 32 -15.80 1.32 -5.60
N ASP A 33 -15.43 1.13 -6.86
CA ASP A 33 -16.30 1.02 -8.01
C ASP A 33 -16.37 -0.45 -8.47
N GLU A 34 -17.04 -0.72 -9.60
CA GLU A 34 -17.29 -2.10 -10.07
C GLU A 34 -16.02 -2.89 -10.44
N THR A 35 -14.99 -2.19 -10.94
CA THR A 35 -13.73 -2.79 -11.43
C THR A 35 -12.50 -1.98 -11.05
N SER A 36 -12.65 -0.98 -10.20
CA SER A 36 -11.57 -0.10 -9.77
C SER A 36 -11.82 0.38 -8.34
N PHE A 37 -10.78 0.93 -7.74
CA PHE A 37 -10.89 1.65 -6.47
C PHE A 37 -9.99 2.87 -6.47
N MET A 38 -10.37 3.85 -5.68
CA MET A 38 -9.61 5.08 -5.48
C MET A 38 -8.67 4.91 -4.29
N LEU A 39 -7.38 5.07 -4.52
CA LEU A 39 -6.31 4.99 -3.52
C LEU A 39 -5.84 6.39 -3.15
N CYS A 40 -5.92 6.71 -1.86
CA CYS A 40 -5.31 7.89 -1.28
C CYS A 40 -4.01 7.48 -0.58
N PRO A 41 -2.84 7.94 -1.04
CA PRO A 41 -1.57 7.50 -0.48
C PRO A 41 -1.43 7.90 1.00
N CYS A 42 -0.92 6.98 1.82
CA CYS A 42 -0.66 7.21 3.24
C CYS A 42 0.62 8.04 3.38
N GLU A 43 0.53 9.36 3.19
CA GLU A 43 1.67 10.26 3.38
C GLU A 43 1.62 10.99 4.73
N GLY A 44 2.80 11.13 5.34
CA GLY A 44 2.94 11.61 6.72
C GLY A 44 2.74 13.11 6.94
N ASN A 45 2.50 13.91 5.89
CA ASN A 45 2.28 15.35 6.02
C ASN A 45 0.80 15.71 5.74
N PRO A 46 0.00 16.02 6.78
CA PRO A 46 -1.44 16.32 6.63
C PRO A 46 -1.74 17.67 5.94
N GLU A 47 -0.73 18.51 5.70
CA GLU A 47 -0.88 19.82 5.07
C GLU A 47 -0.68 19.79 3.54
N ALA A 48 -0.36 18.63 2.96
CA ALA A 48 -0.16 18.48 1.53
C ALA A 48 -1.40 17.89 0.83
N GLU A 49 -1.69 18.40 -0.36
CA GLU A 49 -2.70 17.84 -1.26
C GLU A 49 -2.06 16.70 -2.05
N TYR A 50 -2.37 15.46 -1.68
CA TYR A 50 -1.86 14.29 -2.39
C TYR A 50 -2.76 13.89 -3.55
N PRO A 51 -2.18 13.40 -4.66
CA PRO A 51 -2.96 12.84 -5.74
C PRO A 51 -3.70 11.59 -5.26
N ILE A 52 -4.97 11.47 -5.66
CA ILE A 52 -5.75 10.23 -5.54
C ILE A 52 -5.56 9.47 -6.85
N TYR A 53 -5.24 8.18 -6.73
CA TYR A 53 -5.02 7.31 -7.88
C TYR A 53 -6.20 6.37 -8.06
N GLU A 54 -6.67 6.21 -9.29
CA GLU A 54 -7.62 5.15 -9.63
C GLU A 54 -6.85 3.90 -10.02
N ILE A 55 -7.08 2.80 -9.31
CA ILE A 55 -6.46 1.51 -9.53
C ILE A 55 -7.50 0.55 -10.10
N PHE A 56 -7.25 0.04 -11.30
CA PHE A 56 -8.10 -0.93 -11.97
C PHE A 56 -7.71 -2.36 -11.62
N VAL A 57 -8.71 -3.22 -11.46
CA VAL A 57 -8.55 -4.64 -11.18
C VAL A 57 -8.84 -5.45 -12.43
N GLY A 58 -7.79 -6.05 -12.99
CA GLY A 58 -7.89 -6.95 -14.12
C GLY A 58 -8.24 -8.37 -13.70
N ASN A 59 -8.59 -9.21 -14.68
CA ASN A 59 -8.93 -10.62 -14.43
C ASN A 59 -7.75 -11.46 -13.91
N ASP A 60 -6.52 -10.97 -14.10
CA ASP A 60 -5.27 -11.60 -13.71
C ASP A 60 -4.58 -10.86 -12.55
N THR A 61 -5.27 -9.88 -11.94
CA THR A 61 -4.80 -9.21 -10.72
C THR A 61 -4.84 -10.19 -9.56
N GLU A 62 -3.70 -10.37 -8.88
CA GLU A 62 -3.61 -11.20 -7.68
C GLU A 62 -4.00 -10.40 -6.44
N ILE A 63 -4.98 -10.87 -5.66
CA ILE A 63 -5.41 -10.22 -4.41
C ILE A 63 -5.03 -11.10 -3.23
N VAL A 64 -4.31 -10.53 -2.28
CA VAL A 64 -3.77 -11.23 -1.11
C VAL A 64 -3.94 -10.40 0.17
N GLY A 65 -3.75 -11.05 1.32
CA GLY A 65 -3.76 -10.38 2.63
C GLY A 65 -5.02 -10.73 3.42
N VAL A 66 -5.60 -9.73 4.10
CA VAL A 66 -6.83 -9.92 4.89
C VAL A 66 -8.08 -10.06 4.03
N ARG A 67 -8.03 -9.55 2.81
CA ARG A 67 -9.02 -9.79 1.74
C ARG A 67 -8.37 -10.64 0.67
N THR A 68 -9.16 -11.51 0.05
CA THR A 68 -8.67 -12.41 -1.01
C THR A 68 -9.39 -12.23 -2.33
N GLU A 69 -10.53 -11.53 -2.32
CA GLU A 69 -11.31 -11.22 -3.50
C GLU A 69 -11.56 -9.71 -3.59
N PHE A 70 -11.66 -9.16 -4.81
CA PHE A 70 -11.88 -7.73 -5.02
C PHE A 70 -13.17 -7.22 -4.37
N MET A 71 -14.22 -8.04 -4.40
CA MET A 71 -15.53 -7.70 -3.83
C MET A 71 -15.50 -7.57 -2.30
N GLU A 72 -14.44 -8.06 -1.64
CA GLU A 72 -14.26 -7.93 -0.20
C GLU A 72 -13.50 -6.65 0.20
N ILE A 73 -12.87 -5.97 -0.77
CA ILE A 73 -12.16 -4.71 -0.52
C ILE A 73 -13.19 -3.61 -0.27
N GLU A 74 -13.01 -2.89 0.82
CA GLU A 74 -13.93 -1.84 1.25
C GLU A 74 -13.21 -0.52 1.52
N GLN A 75 -13.98 0.57 1.54
CA GLN A 75 -13.48 1.88 1.93
C GLN A 75 -12.85 1.81 3.33
N GLY A 76 -11.62 2.31 3.46
CA GLY A 76 -10.85 2.30 4.69
C GLY A 76 -9.84 1.16 4.78
N ASP A 77 -9.87 0.17 3.90
CA ASP A 77 -8.81 -0.83 3.81
C ASP A 77 -7.47 -0.17 3.45
N GLU A 78 -6.40 -0.55 4.14
CA GLU A 78 -5.04 -0.19 3.75
C GLU A 78 -4.53 -1.21 2.72
N VAL A 79 -4.03 -0.73 1.59
CA VAL A 79 -3.56 -1.58 0.51
C VAL A 79 -2.18 -1.18 0.02
N ARG A 80 -1.43 -2.19 -0.44
CA ARG A 80 -0.24 -2.03 -1.26
C ARG A 80 -0.52 -2.56 -2.65
N VAL A 81 -0.14 -1.78 -3.66
CA VAL A 81 -0.45 -2.05 -5.06
C VAL A 81 0.83 -2.12 -5.86
N TRP A 82 0.99 -3.23 -6.57
CA TRP A 82 1.95 -3.38 -7.65
C TRP A 82 1.17 -3.24 -8.95
N VAL A 83 1.55 -2.29 -9.79
CA VAL A 83 0.91 -2.06 -11.09
C VAL A 83 1.74 -2.70 -12.20
N LYS A 84 1.08 -3.06 -13.29
CA LYS A 84 1.77 -3.66 -14.46
C LYS A 84 2.70 -2.68 -15.16
N ASP A 85 2.30 -1.41 -15.22
CA ASP A 85 3.03 -0.34 -15.89
C ASP A 85 2.69 1.00 -15.23
N GLU A 86 3.69 1.68 -14.66
CA GLU A 86 3.52 2.96 -13.96
C GLU A 86 3.39 4.16 -14.92
N GLU A 87 3.78 4.00 -16.18
CA GLU A 87 3.73 5.05 -17.21
C GLU A 87 2.43 5.01 -18.03
N ALA A 88 1.61 3.98 -17.83
CA ALA A 88 0.33 3.82 -18.48
C ALA A 88 -0.68 4.89 -18.05
N ALA A 89 -1.61 5.20 -18.95
CA ALA A 89 -2.71 6.11 -18.65
C ALA A 89 -3.65 5.55 -17.58
N GLU A 90 -3.74 4.22 -17.47
CA GLU A 90 -4.58 3.48 -16.53
C GLU A 90 -3.70 2.57 -15.68
N LEU A 91 -3.80 2.71 -14.36
CA LEU A 91 -3.03 1.92 -13.41
C LEU A 91 -3.75 0.59 -13.15
N VAL A 92 -3.31 -0.47 -13.81
CA VAL A 92 -3.87 -1.82 -13.61
C VAL A 92 -3.01 -2.58 -12.60
N GLY A 93 -3.64 -3.04 -11.52
CA GLY A 93 -2.98 -3.86 -10.50
C GLY A 93 -2.49 -5.19 -11.10
N GLU A 94 -1.20 -5.46 -10.96
CA GLU A 94 -0.67 -6.83 -11.08
C GLU A 94 -0.95 -7.60 -9.79
N ARG A 95 -0.71 -6.96 -8.65
CA ARG A 95 -0.96 -7.53 -7.32
C ARG A 95 -1.46 -6.46 -6.36
N ILE A 96 -2.38 -6.83 -5.48
CA ILE A 96 -2.92 -5.99 -4.42
C ILE A 96 -2.82 -6.77 -3.11
N SER A 97 -2.10 -6.22 -2.12
CA SER A 97 -2.08 -6.74 -0.75
C SER A 97 -2.97 -5.86 0.11
N VAL A 98 -3.96 -6.45 0.78
CA VAL A 98 -4.81 -5.76 1.75
C VAL A 98 -4.29 -6.06 3.14
N GLU A 99 -3.91 -5.02 3.87
CA GLU A 99 -3.32 -5.11 5.20
C GLU A 99 -4.42 -4.94 6.27
N SER A 100 -4.33 -5.67 7.39
CA SER A 100 -5.17 -5.37 8.54
C SER A 100 -4.74 -4.04 9.13
N MET A 101 -5.65 -3.09 9.34
CA MET A 101 -5.43 -2.08 10.37
C MET A 101 -5.28 -2.85 11.70
N GLY A 102 -4.07 -2.84 12.26
CA GLY A 102 -3.80 -3.50 13.53
C GLY A 102 -4.71 -2.91 14.62
N GLU A 103 -5.34 -3.80 15.39
CA GLU A 103 -6.05 -3.46 16.63
C GLU A 103 -5.14 -2.76 17.66
#